data_AF-A0A968KK88-F1
#
_entry.id   AF-A0A968KK88-F1
#
_cell.length_a   1.000
_cell.length_b   1.000
_cell.length_c   1.000
_cell.angle_alpha   90.00
_cell.angle_beta   90.00
_cell.angle_gamma   90.00
#
_symmetry.space_group_name_H-M   'P 1'
#
loop_
_entity.id
_entity.type
_entity.pdbx_description
1 polymer ?
#
loop_
_entity_poly.entity_id
_entity_poly.type
_entity_poly.pdbx_seq_one_letter_code
_entity_poly.pdbx_strand_id
1 'polypeptide(L)' 'TTIECLLGPHHEVTIKDNGRGIPVDPFRKTKKSAMEILFTTLHSGGKFNQNNYKVSGGLHG' A
#
# COMPACT_ATOMS: atom_id res chain seq x y z
N THR A 1 6.88 -16.41 1.29
CA THR A 1 6.05 -15.24 1.61
C THR A 1 4.98 -15.64 2.59
N THR A 2 4.71 -14.82 3.59
CA THR A 2 3.72 -15.05 4.64
C THR A 2 2.76 -13.87 4.69
N ILE A 3 1.51 -14.15 5.04
CA ILE A 3 0.51 -13.17 5.38
C ILE A 3 -0.05 -13.60 6.74
N GLU A 4 0.03 -12.72 7.72
CA GLU A 4 -0.47 -12.93 9.08
C GLU A 4 -1.69 -12.04 9.30
N CYS A 5 -2.74 -12.62 9.89
CA CYS A 5 -3.98 -11.92 10.23
C CYS A 5 -4.23 -12.09 11.74
N LEU A 6 -4.35 -10.98 12.46
CA LEU A 6 -4.66 -10.96 13.88
C LEU A 6 -5.97 -10.20 14.13
N LEU A 7 -6.84 -10.80 14.95
CA LEU A 7 -8.02 -10.13 15.50
C LEU A 7 -7.69 -9.71 16.94
N GLY A 8 -7.68 -8.40 17.16
CA GLY A 8 -7.36 -7.81 18.46
C GLY A 8 -8.59 -7.70 19.37
N PRO A 9 -8.40 -7.57 20.69
CA PRO A 9 -9.49 -7.48 21.66
C PRO A 9 -10.33 -6.20 21.59
N HIS A 10 -9.99 -5.24 20.71
CA HIS A 10 -10.61 -3.91 20.64
C HIS A 10 -11.22 -3.57 19.27
N HIS A 11 -11.87 -4.55 18.61
CA HIS A 11 -12.37 -4.38 17.24
C HIS A 11 -11.26 -4.01 16.23
N GLU A 12 -10.04 -4.45 16.51
CA GLU A 12 -8.86 -4.19 15.68
C GLU A 12 -8.58 -5.40 14.79
N VAL A 13 -8.17 -5.13 13.56
CA VAL A 13 -7.67 -6.13 12.62
C VAL A 13 -6.29 -5.72 12.16
N THR A 14 -5.30 -6.57 12.41
CA THR A 14 -3.92 -6.37 11.93
C THR A 14 -3.63 -7.35 10.82
N ILE A 15 -3.23 -6.82 9.66
CA ILE A 15 -2.75 -7.60 8.52
C ILE A 15 -1.28 -7.27 8.29
N LYS A 16 -0.43 -8.30 8.26
CA LYS A 16 1.02 -8.17 8.05
C LYS A 16 1.46 -9.07 6.92
N ASP A 17 2.26 -8.55 6.00
CA ASP A 17 2.93 -9.31 4.96
C ASP A 17 4.45 -9.08 4.98
N ASN A 18 5.19 -9.93 4.28
CA ASN A 18 6.64 -9.79 4.08
C ASN A 18 7.02 -9.61 2.60
N GLY A 19 6.18 -8.91 1.84
CA GLY A 19 6.47 -8.47 0.49
C GLY A 19 7.50 -7.34 0.44
N ARG A 20 7.56 -6.65 -0.71
CA ARG A 20 8.52 -5.55 -0.96
C ARG A 20 8.36 -4.36 -0.01
N GLY A 21 7.20 -4.22 0.64
CA GLY A 21 6.83 -3.04 1.42
C GLY A 21 6.36 -1.86 0.57
N ILE A 22 5.87 -0.84 1.26
CA ILE A 22 5.47 0.45 0.67
C ILE A 22 6.69 1.39 0.72
N PRO A 23 7.04 2.10 -0.38
CA PRO A 23 8.12 3.08 -0.35
C PRO A 23 7.87 4.21 0.65
N VAL A 24 8.86 4.52 1.50
CA VAL A 24 8.75 5.55 2.54
C VAL A 24 9.46 6.85 2.19
N ASP A 25 10.37 6.81 1.21
CA ASP A 25 11.11 8.00 0.79
C ASP A 25 10.18 9.06 0.19
N PRO A 26 10.43 10.35 0.46
CA PRO A 26 9.62 11.42 -0.11
C PRO A 26 9.76 11.51 -1.62
N PHE A 27 8.65 11.63 -2.33
CA PHE A 27 8.71 11.94 -3.77
C PHE A 27 9.11 13.39 -4.00
N ARG A 28 10.02 13.62 -4.96
CA ARG A 28 10.54 14.95 -5.29
C ARG A 28 9.46 15.99 -5.60
N LYS A 29 8.36 15.57 -6.24
CA LYS A 29 7.27 16.47 -6.69
C LYS A 29 6.32 16.88 -5.56
N THR A 30 5.96 15.94 -4.69
CA THR A 30 4.95 16.15 -3.65
C THR A 30 5.55 16.45 -2.29
N LYS A 31 6.86 16.16 -2.08
CA LYS A 31 7.55 16.20 -0.78
C LYS A 31 6.88 15.33 0.30
N LYS A 32 6.03 14.39 -0.11
CA LYS A 32 5.31 13.44 0.76
C LYS A 32 5.79 12.02 0.46
N SER A 33 5.70 11.13 1.45
CA SER A 33 5.99 9.70 1.26
C SER A 33 4.90 9.01 0.44
N ALA A 34 5.21 7.85 -0.15
CA ALA A 34 4.18 7.03 -0.80
C ALA A 34 3.14 6.54 0.19
N MET A 35 3.56 6.19 1.42
CA MET A 35 2.64 5.85 2.50
C MET A 35 1.59 6.94 2.72
N GLU A 36 2.00 8.20 2.83
CA GLU A 36 1.05 9.30 3.06
C GLU A 36 0.08 9.44 1.89
N ILE A 37 0.58 9.46 0.65
CA ILE A 37 -0.26 9.66 -0.54
C ILE A 37 -1.28 8.52 -0.70
N LEU A 38 -0.83 7.27 -0.58
CA LEU A 38 -1.69 6.09 -0.80
C LEU A 38 -2.84 6.00 0.22
N PHE A 39 -2.62 6.43 1.46
CA PHE A 39 -3.63 6.31 2.51
C PHE A 39 -4.44 7.59 2.76
N THR A 40 -4.10 8.73 2.14
CA THR A 40 -4.79 10.01 2.39
C THR A 40 -5.35 10.67 1.13
N THR A 41 -5.08 10.12 -0.06
CA THR A 41 -5.56 10.68 -1.33
C THR A 41 -6.34 9.61 -2.11
N LEU A 42 -7.59 9.90 -2.44
CA LEU A 42 -8.43 8.99 -3.25
C LEU A 42 -7.80 8.75 -4.64
N HIS A 43 -8.05 7.57 -5.20
CA HIS A 43 -7.54 7.17 -6.52
C HIS A 43 -6.01 7.29 -6.65
N SER A 44 -5.28 6.96 -5.59
CA SER A 44 -3.81 7.00 -5.56
C SER A 44 -3.22 5.61 -5.43
N GLY A 45 -2.26 5.27 -6.28
CA GLY A 45 -1.79 3.88 -6.40
C GLY A 45 -0.66 3.70 -7.40
N GLY A 46 0.15 2.67 -7.20
CA GLY A 46 1.19 2.26 -8.14
C GLY A 46 0.70 1.32 -9.25
N LYS A 47 -0.59 0.98 -9.28
CA LYS A 47 -1.17 -0.11 -10.10
C LYS A 47 -1.94 0.38 -11.34
N PHE A 48 -1.81 1.66 -11.69
CA PHE A 48 -2.46 2.23 -12.88
C PHE A 48 -1.77 1.85 -14.20
N ASN A 49 -0.61 1.19 -14.13
CA ASN A 49 0.08 0.63 -15.28
C ASN A 49 0.68 -0.73 -14.92
N GLN A 50 1.09 -1.47 -15.93
CA GLN A 50 1.63 -2.83 -15.77
C GLN A 50 3.11 -2.87 -15.35
N ASN A 51 3.75 -1.70 -15.14
CA ASN A 51 5.18 -1.65 -14.87
C ASN A 51 5.51 -2.13 -13.44
N ASN A 52 4.62 -1.85 -12.48
CA ASN A 52 4.84 -2.21 -11.07
C ASN A 52 4.23 -3.55 -10.68
N TYR A 53 3.08 -3.88 -11.31
CA TYR A 53 2.33 -5.11 -11.12
C TYR A 53 1.77 -5.54 -12.47
N LYS A 54 2.31 -6.63 -13.03
CA LYS A 54 1.84 -7.18 -14.32
C LYS A 54 0.40 -7.69 -14.23
N VAL A 55 0.04 -8.29 -13.10
CA VAL A 55 -1.31 -8.79 -12.77
C VAL A 55 -1.57 -8.49 -11.30
N SER A 56 -2.71 -7.88 -10.98
CA SER A 56 -3.15 -7.62 -9.60
C SER A 56 -4.66 -7.41 -9.52
N GLY A 57 -5.28 -7.74 -8.38
CA GLY A 57 -6.72 -7.52 -8.18
C GLY A 57 -7.15 -6.07 -7.92
N GLY A 58 -6.30 -5.25 -7.29
CA GLY A 58 -6.59 -3.84 -7.01
C GLY A 58 -6.19 -2.93 -8.18
N LEU A 59 -7.11 -2.09 -8.65
CA LEU A 59 -6.92 -1.26 -9.87
C LEU A 59 -7.36 0.21 -9.74
N HIS A 60 -8.15 0.58 -8.73
CA HIS A 60 -8.80 1.90 -8.67
C HIS A 60 -8.11 2.94 -7.78
N GLY A 61 -6.97 2.59 -7.20
CA GLY A 61 -6.26 3.34 -6.15
C GLY A 61 -6.21 2.50 -4.90
#